data_AF-A0A9D5Z5N8-F1
#
_entry.id   AF-A0A9D5Z5N8-F1
#
_cell.length_a   1.000
_cell.length_b   1.000
_cell.length_c   1.000
_cell.angle_alpha   90.00
_cell.angle_beta   90.00
_cell.angle_gamma   90.00
#
_symmetry.space_group_name_H-M   'P 1'
#
loop_
_entity.id
_entity.type
_entity.pdbx_description
1 polymer ?
#
loop_
_entity_poly.entity_id
_entity_poly.type
_entity_poly.pdbx_seq_one_letter_code
_entity_poly.pdbx_strand_id
1 'polypeptide(L)'
;MNATDTPFVLRYAHPLWLAQAPEALEQILRAVKGMTEFDDHEAGLLDHAYRVRLARLLRDHAGAEEFDALNQHLLRVIHPLREEKFNALDKPYAVRWRAFSDLLEDRLSVLDTAIPEGVKNRLYVPEILDLLRVRGKMTQQQVAEAFPQIGPSNLSRILTQLEGWELVVRQRYKKEKIIALGPRAQEMLTDYDPLESEASEEVKVLMRGSDIQTTQKLSERAREPSTKRGVECIPPVNMSKECWDEDRAA
;
A
#
# COMPACT_ATOMS: atom_id res chain seq x y z
N MET A 1 -22.54 -12.56 41.55
CA MET A 1 -23.32 -11.87 40.49
C MET A 1 -22.40 -10.84 39.88
N ASN A 2 -21.88 -11.11 38.68
CA ASN A 2 -20.95 -10.22 37.98
C ASN A 2 -21.74 -9.12 37.28
N ALA A 3 -21.32 -7.87 37.44
CA ALA A 3 -22.00 -6.67 36.95
C ALA A 3 -21.83 -6.40 35.44
N THR A 4 -21.79 -7.44 34.59
CA THR A 4 -21.39 -7.32 33.17
C THR A 4 -22.34 -8.02 32.18
N ASP A 5 -23.61 -8.20 32.52
CA ASP A 5 -24.62 -8.76 31.59
C ASP A 5 -25.74 -7.76 31.26
N THR A 6 -25.43 -6.47 31.24
CA THR A 6 -26.39 -5.51 30.68
C THR A 6 -26.41 -5.68 29.16
N PRO A 7 -27.54 -6.07 28.55
CA PRO A 7 -27.60 -6.27 27.11
C PRO A 7 -27.29 -4.94 26.40
N PHE A 8 -26.42 -4.99 25.39
CA PHE A 8 -26.13 -3.85 24.54
C PHE A 8 -27.40 -3.43 23.79
N VAL A 9 -27.77 -2.16 23.90
CA VAL A 9 -28.94 -1.56 23.22
C VAL A 9 -28.45 -0.42 22.33
N LEU A 10 -28.62 -0.59 21.02
CA LEU A 10 -28.10 0.34 20.00
C LEU A 10 -28.60 1.78 20.20
N ARG A 11 -29.88 1.95 20.53
CA ARG A 11 -30.52 3.26 20.74
C ARG A 11 -29.86 4.13 21.80
N TYR A 12 -29.18 3.53 22.78
CA TYR A 12 -28.50 4.27 23.86
C TYR A 12 -26.99 4.34 23.67
N ALA A 13 -26.47 3.81 22.56
CA ALA A 13 -25.05 3.76 22.31
C ALA A 13 -24.51 5.15 21.91
N HIS A 14 -23.34 5.49 22.44
CA HIS A 14 -22.66 6.72 22.06
C HIS A 14 -22.01 6.56 20.67
N PRO A 15 -22.23 7.47 19.70
CA PRO A 15 -21.73 7.33 18.32
C PRO A 15 -20.20 7.18 18.24
N LEU A 16 -19.45 7.92 19.07
CA LEU A 16 -17.99 7.80 19.11
C LEU A 16 -17.51 6.46 19.64
N TRP A 17 -18.23 5.86 20.60
CA TRP A 17 -17.87 4.54 21.10
C TRP A 17 -18.12 3.48 20.02
N LEU A 18 -19.28 3.55 19.34
CA LEU A 18 -19.60 2.69 18.20
C LEU A 18 -18.58 2.80 17.06
N ALA A 19 -17.95 3.96 16.89
CA ALA A 19 -16.95 4.18 15.86
C ALA A 19 -15.53 3.70 16.26
N GLN A 20 -15.25 3.51 17.54
CA GLN A 20 -13.88 3.34 18.03
C GLN A 20 -13.57 1.97 18.63
N ALA A 21 -14.55 1.34 19.27
CA ALA A 21 -14.36 0.09 19.99
C ALA A 21 -14.34 -1.12 19.02
N PRO A 22 -13.25 -1.88 18.88
CA PRO A 22 -13.21 -3.06 18.00
C PRO A 22 -14.37 -4.04 18.24
N GLU A 23 -14.69 -4.29 19.51
CA GLU A 23 -15.77 -5.16 19.96
C GLU A 23 -17.18 -4.66 19.62
N ALA A 24 -17.34 -3.38 19.28
CA ALA A 24 -18.65 -2.82 19.01
C ALA A 24 -19.28 -3.36 17.71
N LEU A 25 -18.50 -3.85 16.73
CA LEU A 25 -19.07 -4.46 15.52
C LEU A 25 -19.90 -5.71 15.87
N GLU A 26 -19.35 -6.61 16.68
CA GLU A 26 -20.09 -7.80 17.11
C GLU A 26 -21.31 -7.47 17.97
N GLN A 27 -21.21 -6.44 18.82
CA GLN A 27 -22.34 -5.96 19.61
C GLN A 27 -23.43 -5.34 18.71
N ILE A 28 -23.04 -4.56 17.71
CA ILE A 28 -23.94 -4.01 16.68
C ILE A 28 -24.64 -5.15 15.94
N LEU A 29 -23.92 -6.15 15.45
CA LEU A 29 -24.52 -7.29 14.74
C LEU A 29 -25.56 -8.01 15.59
N ARG A 30 -25.26 -8.26 16.88
CA ARG A 30 -26.19 -8.91 17.80
C ARG A 30 -27.46 -8.07 18.01
N ALA A 31 -27.30 -6.76 18.25
CA ALA A 31 -28.45 -5.86 18.38
C ALA A 31 -29.27 -5.82 17.08
N VAL A 32 -28.62 -5.59 15.95
CA VAL A 32 -29.26 -5.50 14.62
C VAL A 32 -29.98 -6.81 14.25
N LYS A 33 -29.47 -7.97 14.65
CA LYS A 33 -30.14 -9.27 14.43
C LYS A 33 -31.40 -9.43 15.28
N GLY A 34 -31.42 -8.87 16.48
CA GLY A 34 -32.58 -8.91 17.38
C GLY A 34 -33.67 -7.88 17.06
N MET A 35 -33.36 -6.89 16.21
CA MET A 35 -34.28 -5.81 15.86
C MET A 35 -35.20 -6.20 14.69
N THR A 36 -36.50 -6.08 14.89
CA THR A 36 -37.54 -6.31 13.87
C THR A 36 -37.89 -5.04 13.08
N GLU A 37 -37.69 -3.88 13.70
CA GLU A 37 -37.94 -2.54 13.17
C GLU A 37 -36.70 -1.66 13.39
N PHE A 38 -36.52 -0.67 12.52
CA PHE A 38 -35.46 0.35 12.60
C PHE A 38 -36.09 1.71 12.47
N ASP A 39 -35.63 2.66 13.27
CA ASP A 39 -35.93 4.07 13.08
C ASP A 39 -34.73 4.85 12.53
N ASP A 40 -34.99 6.10 12.16
CA ASP A 40 -33.98 7.03 11.64
C ASP A 40 -32.85 7.33 12.64
N HIS A 41 -33.13 7.27 13.93
CA HIS A 41 -32.12 7.52 14.95
C HIS A 41 -31.08 6.41 14.97
N GLU A 42 -31.51 5.16 15.01
CA GLU A 42 -30.66 3.97 15.01
C GLU A 42 -29.87 3.84 13.71
N ALA A 43 -30.52 4.05 12.56
CA ALA A 43 -29.85 4.09 11.28
C ALA A 43 -28.83 5.24 11.20
N GLY A 44 -29.16 6.41 11.76
CA GLY A 44 -28.25 7.55 11.85
C GLY A 44 -27.02 7.28 12.72
N LEU A 45 -27.18 6.57 13.85
CA LEU A 45 -26.06 6.15 14.71
C LEU A 45 -25.11 5.21 13.97
N LEU A 46 -25.66 4.20 13.28
CA LEU A 46 -24.88 3.26 12.49
C LEU A 46 -24.16 3.96 11.34
N ASP A 47 -24.84 4.85 10.61
CA ASP A 47 -24.24 5.62 9.53
C ASP A 47 -23.04 6.45 10.01
N HIS A 48 -23.17 7.12 11.14
CA HIS A 48 -22.06 7.85 11.75
C HIS A 48 -20.91 6.91 12.10
N ALA A 49 -21.20 5.78 12.75
CA ALA A 49 -20.20 4.81 13.15
C ALA A 49 -19.42 4.24 11.96
N TYR A 50 -20.11 3.84 10.87
CA TYR A 50 -19.47 3.31 9.67
C TYR A 50 -18.61 4.36 8.97
N ARG A 51 -19.10 5.60 8.85
CA ARG A 51 -18.33 6.69 8.23
C ARG A 51 -17.04 6.96 8.98
N VAL A 52 -17.10 7.06 10.32
CA VAL A 52 -15.91 7.33 11.13
C VAL A 52 -14.94 6.16 11.07
N ARG A 53 -15.43 4.90 11.14
CA ARG A 53 -14.58 3.71 11.00
C ARG A 53 -13.90 3.66 9.64
N LEU A 54 -14.66 3.80 8.56
CA LEU A 54 -14.14 3.82 7.20
C LEU A 54 -13.06 4.90 7.03
N ALA A 55 -13.34 6.12 7.49
CA ALA A 55 -12.37 7.22 7.43
C ALA A 55 -11.08 6.90 8.22
N ARG A 56 -11.18 6.21 9.36
CA ARG A 56 -10.01 5.77 10.12
C ARG A 56 -9.21 4.69 9.41
N LEU A 57 -9.88 3.65 8.88
CA LEU A 57 -9.20 2.59 8.13
C LEU A 57 -8.42 3.17 6.94
N LEU A 58 -9.02 4.11 6.22
CA LEU A 58 -8.38 4.80 5.10
C LEU A 58 -7.22 5.69 5.55
N ARG A 59 -7.40 6.49 6.62
CA ARG A 59 -6.37 7.40 7.14
C ARG A 59 -5.19 6.67 7.75
N ASP A 60 -5.46 5.61 8.49
CA ASP A 60 -4.47 4.85 9.25
C ASP A 60 -3.82 3.75 8.38
N HIS A 61 -4.21 3.65 7.10
CA HIS A 61 -3.74 2.64 6.14
C HIS A 61 -3.82 1.23 6.70
N ALA A 62 -5.02 0.85 7.17
CA ALA A 62 -5.26 -0.46 7.76
C ALA A 62 -4.99 -1.60 6.75
N GLY A 63 -4.80 -2.82 7.29
CA GLY A 63 -4.58 -4.01 6.48
C GLY A 63 -5.85 -4.56 5.85
N ALA A 64 -5.69 -5.62 5.06
CA ALA A 64 -6.80 -6.30 4.40
C ALA A 64 -7.82 -6.88 5.39
N GLU A 65 -7.35 -7.39 6.54
CA GLU A 65 -8.21 -7.99 7.56
C GLU A 65 -9.22 -6.99 8.13
N GLU A 66 -8.80 -5.75 8.43
CA GLU A 66 -9.71 -4.75 8.98
C GLU A 66 -10.70 -4.20 7.95
N PHE A 67 -10.26 -4.08 6.69
CA PHE A 67 -11.15 -3.71 5.59
C PHE A 67 -12.21 -4.80 5.34
N ASP A 68 -11.80 -6.08 5.31
CA ASP A 68 -12.69 -7.22 5.14
C ASP A 68 -13.68 -7.35 6.30
N ALA A 69 -13.22 -7.21 7.55
CA ALA A 69 -14.08 -7.26 8.72
C ALA A 69 -15.20 -6.21 8.68
N LEU A 70 -14.89 -4.97 8.27
CA LEU A 70 -15.91 -3.93 8.10
C LEU A 70 -16.84 -4.22 6.91
N ASN A 71 -16.30 -4.73 5.80
CA ASN A 71 -17.09 -5.06 4.62
C ASN A 71 -18.12 -6.16 4.93
N GLN A 72 -17.68 -7.27 5.52
CA GLN A 72 -18.55 -8.35 5.94
C GLN A 72 -19.63 -7.88 6.94
N HIS A 73 -19.27 -6.99 7.85
CA HIS A 73 -20.22 -6.40 8.78
C HIS A 73 -21.30 -5.59 8.05
N LEU A 74 -20.91 -4.71 7.12
CA LEU A 74 -21.84 -3.93 6.31
C LEU A 74 -22.79 -4.84 5.52
N LEU A 75 -22.26 -5.86 4.83
CA LEU A 75 -23.06 -6.82 4.06
C LEU A 75 -24.08 -7.57 4.93
N ARG A 76 -23.71 -7.95 6.15
CA ARG A 76 -24.64 -8.57 7.11
C ARG A 76 -25.74 -7.62 7.56
N VAL A 77 -25.44 -6.33 7.72
CA VAL A 77 -26.41 -5.31 8.14
C VAL A 77 -27.37 -4.97 6.99
N ILE A 78 -26.85 -4.72 5.79
CA ILE A 78 -27.59 -4.42 4.54
C ILE A 78 -28.23 -5.68 3.92
N HIS A 79 -28.62 -6.65 4.75
CA HIS A 79 -29.24 -7.89 4.29
C HIS A 79 -30.47 -7.60 3.39
N PRO A 80 -30.69 -8.32 2.27
CA PRO A 80 -31.76 -8.03 1.32
C PRO A 80 -33.15 -7.86 1.96
N LEU A 81 -33.45 -8.66 2.99
CA LEU A 81 -34.70 -8.59 3.75
C LEU A 81 -34.95 -7.26 4.52
N ARG A 82 -33.92 -6.43 4.68
CA ARG A 82 -33.97 -5.16 5.42
C ARG A 82 -33.65 -3.94 4.56
N GLU A 83 -33.14 -4.17 3.36
CA GLU A 83 -32.67 -3.11 2.49
C GLU A 83 -33.77 -2.09 2.16
N GLU A 84 -34.95 -2.57 1.74
CA GLU A 84 -36.09 -1.71 1.46
C GLU A 84 -36.50 -0.90 2.70
N LYS A 85 -36.47 -1.51 3.89
CA LYS A 85 -36.79 -0.83 5.15
C LYS A 85 -35.82 0.31 5.42
N PHE A 86 -34.51 0.07 5.26
CA PHE A 86 -33.49 1.09 5.46
C PHE A 86 -33.54 2.20 4.41
N ASN A 87 -33.97 1.90 3.18
CA ASN A 87 -34.11 2.89 2.12
C ASN A 87 -35.42 3.70 2.22
N ALA A 88 -36.40 3.21 2.97
CA ALA A 88 -37.68 3.89 3.22
C ALA A 88 -37.60 4.93 4.37
N LEU A 89 -36.49 4.99 5.10
CA LEU A 89 -36.22 6.01 6.13
C LEU A 89 -35.92 7.39 5.49
N ASP A 90 -35.73 8.44 6.30
CA ASP A 90 -35.49 9.81 5.83
C ASP A 90 -34.29 9.92 4.86
N LYS A 91 -33.34 8.99 4.96
CA LYS A 91 -32.18 8.89 4.07
C LYS A 91 -32.07 7.48 3.50
N PRO A 92 -31.51 7.32 2.28
CA PRO A 92 -31.31 6.02 1.68
C PRO A 92 -30.07 5.32 2.29
N TYR A 93 -30.17 4.88 3.56
CA TYR A 93 -29.03 4.36 4.31
C TYR A 93 -28.43 3.11 3.68
N ALA A 94 -29.26 2.19 3.18
CA ALA A 94 -28.76 0.94 2.58
C ALA A 94 -27.93 1.22 1.32
N VAL A 95 -28.39 2.14 0.46
CA VAL A 95 -27.64 2.58 -0.73
C VAL A 95 -26.30 3.18 -0.34
N ARG A 96 -26.27 4.05 0.69
CA ARG A 96 -25.02 4.66 1.15
C ARG A 96 -24.05 3.65 1.74
N TRP A 97 -24.55 2.69 2.52
CA TRP A 97 -23.73 1.65 3.11
C TRP A 97 -23.21 0.66 2.07
N ARG A 98 -23.95 0.42 0.98
CA ARG A 98 -23.45 -0.31 -0.19
C ARG A 98 -22.28 0.40 -0.85
N ALA A 99 -22.40 1.70 -1.08
CA ALA A 99 -21.27 2.47 -1.63
C ALA A 99 -20.02 2.41 -0.73
N PHE A 100 -20.19 2.28 0.59
CA PHE A 100 -19.06 2.01 1.49
C PHE A 100 -18.49 0.60 1.29
N SER A 101 -19.35 -0.41 1.13
CA SER A 101 -18.98 -1.78 0.77
C SER A 101 -18.17 -1.82 -0.53
N ASP A 102 -18.68 -1.18 -1.59
CA ASP A 102 -18.02 -1.14 -2.91
C ASP A 102 -16.62 -0.54 -2.81
N LEU A 103 -16.46 0.56 -2.05
CA LEU A 103 -15.15 1.17 -1.80
C LEU A 103 -14.20 0.23 -1.04
N LEU A 104 -14.72 -0.57 -0.09
CA LEU A 104 -13.93 -1.56 0.63
C LEU A 104 -13.53 -2.73 -0.28
N GLU A 105 -14.39 -3.16 -1.20
CA GLU A 105 -14.09 -4.21 -2.18
C GLU A 105 -13.04 -3.77 -3.20
N ASP A 106 -13.15 -2.55 -3.72
CA ASP A 106 -12.12 -1.94 -4.57
C ASP A 106 -10.79 -1.91 -3.83
N ARG A 107 -10.83 -1.52 -2.54
CA ARG A 107 -9.64 -1.45 -1.70
C ARG A 107 -9.00 -2.82 -1.47
N LEU A 108 -9.79 -3.83 -1.16
CA LEU A 108 -9.33 -5.21 -0.99
C LEU A 108 -8.73 -5.76 -2.29
N SER A 109 -9.33 -5.45 -3.45
CA SER A 109 -8.81 -5.86 -4.76
C SER A 109 -7.42 -5.29 -5.05
N VAL A 110 -7.18 -4.03 -4.65
CA VAL A 110 -5.84 -3.41 -4.75
C VAL A 110 -4.83 -4.10 -3.83
N LEU A 111 -5.25 -4.47 -2.62
CA LEU A 111 -4.40 -5.20 -1.67
C LEU A 111 -4.08 -6.62 -2.14
N ASP A 112 -5.01 -7.30 -2.80
CA ASP A 112 -4.83 -8.65 -3.34
C ASP A 112 -3.91 -8.68 -4.58
N THR A 113 -3.71 -7.54 -5.24
CA THR A 113 -2.84 -7.46 -6.41
C THR A 113 -1.40 -7.78 -6.01
N ALA A 114 -0.79 -8.78 -6.65
CA ALA A 114 0.59 -9.15 -6.37
C ALA A 114 1.58 -7.99 -6.59
N ILE A 115 2.52 -7.83 -5.67
CA ILE A 115 3.61 -6.86 -5.81
C ILE A 115 4.51 -7.29 -6.98
N PRO A 116 4.76 -6.45 -7.99
CA PRO A 116 5.58 -6.84 -9.13
C PRO A 116 7.03 -7.15 -8.72
N GLU A 117 7.63 -8.18 -9.30
CA GLU A 117 9.03 -8.56 -9.05
C GLU A 117 10.03 -7.42 -9.32
N GLY A 118 9.73 -6.53 -10.27
CA GLY A 118 10.53 -5.34 -10.54
C GLY A 118 10.50 -4.29 -9.42
N VAL A 119 9.52 -4.34 -8.51
CA VAL A 119 9.49 -3.57 -7.26
C VAL A 119 10.25 -4.33 -6.18
N LYS A 120 9.98 -5.64 -6.04
CA LYS A 120 10.57 -6.47 -4.99
C LYS A 120 12.09 -6.50 -5.05
N ASN A 121 12.63 -6.74 -6.25
CA ASN A 121 14.06 -6.91 -6.49
C ASN A 121 14.77 -5.59 -6.81
N ARG A 122 14.09 -4.45 -6.63
CA ARG A 122 14.67 -3.15 -6.93
C ARG A 122 15.76 -2.83 -5.91
N LEU A 123 16.90 -2.38 -6.41
CA LEU A 123 18.04 -1.98 -5.58
C LEU A 123 17.63 -1.02 -4.47
N TYR A 124 18.09 -1.30 -3.24
CA TYR A 124 17.81 -0.58 -2.00
C TYR A 124 16.40 -0.73 -1.43
N VAL A 125 15.44 -1.35 -2.14
CA VAL A 125 14.07 -1.51 -1.61
C VAL A 125 14.06 -2.41 -0.38
N PRO A 126 14.61 -3.64 -0.41
CA PRO A 126 14.67 -4.49 0.78
C PRO A 126 15.33 -3.79 1.97
N GLU A 127 16.46 -3.13 1.73
CA GLU A 127 17.24 -2.45 2.77
C GLU A 127 16.52 -1.24 3.37
N ILE A 128 15.76 -0.49 2.56
CA ILE A 128 14.90 0.60 3.05
C ILE A 128 13.77 0.05 3.91
N LEU A 129 13.10 -1.03 3.48
CA LEU A 129 12.02 -1.64 4.25
C LEU A 129 12.54 -2.22 5.57
N ASP A 130 13.70 -2.87 5.55
CA ASP A 130 14.36 -3.38 6.76
C ASP A 130 14.76 -2.26 7.72
N LEU A 131 15.30 -1.16 7.20
CA LEU A 131 15.62 0.00 8.02
C LEU A 131 14.37 0.55 8.73
N LEU A 132 13.25 0.68 8.01
CA LEU A 132 11.97 1.11 8.56
C LEU A 132 11.37 0.09 9.53
N ARG A 133 11.58 -1.22 9.32
CA ARG A 133 11.20 -2.27 10.27
C ARG A 133 11.91 -2.11 11.61
N VAL A 134 13.22 -1.86 11.58
CA VAL A 134 14.05 -1.74 12.80
C VAL A 134 13.84 -0.40 13.50
N ARG A 135 13.76 0.71 12.73
CA ARG A 135 13.70 2.08 13.29
C ARG A 135 12.28 2.60 13.47
N GLY A 136 11.28 1.94 12.88
CA GLY A 136 9.91 2.42 12.84
C GLY A 136 9.76 3.63 11.92
N LYS A 137 9.28 4.74 12.48
CA LYS A 137 8.98 5.97 11.72
C LYS A 137 10.25 6.81 11.56
N MET A 138 10.54 7.24 10.34
CA MET A 138 11.72 8.05 10.01
C MET A 138 11.36 9.23 9.12
N THR A 139 12.13 10.31 9.16
CA THR A 139 11.98 11.39 8.17
C THR A 139 12.63 10.98 6.84
N GLN A 140 12.17 11.56 5.73
CA GLN A 140 12.81 11.35 4.43
C GLN A 140 14.29 11.76 4.43
N GLN A 141 14.68 12.74 5.26
CA GLN A 141 16.07 13.12 5.42
C GLN A 141 16.88 12.01 6.09
N GLN A 142 16.38 11.41 7.17
CA GLN A 142 17.07 10.30 7.85
C GLN A 142 17.24 9.08 6.94
N VAL A 143 16.26 8.78 6.08
CA VAL A 143 16.41 7.72 5.07
C VAL A 143 17.45 8.11 4.02
N ALA A 144 17.50 9.37 3.59
CA ALA A 144 18.53 9.86 2.66
C ALA A 144 19.95 9.79 3.24
N GLU A 145 20.11 10.06 4.53
CA GLU A 145 21.38 9.96 5.26
C GLU A 145 21.85 8.50 5.41
N ALA A 146 20.92 7.54 5.53
CA ALA A 146 21.24 6.12 5.57
C ALA A 146 21.66 5.56 4.19
N PHE A 147 21.23 6.19 3.09
CA PHE A 147 21.50 5.75 1.73
C PHE A 147 22.01 6.90 0.83
N PRO A 148 23.17 7.51 1.14
CA PRO A 148 23.69 8.67 0.41
C PRO A 148 23.93 8.39 -1.08
N GLN A 149 24.25 7.14 -1.43
CA GLN A 149 24.49 6.70 -2.81
C GLN A 149 23.25 6.72 -3.72
N ILE A 150 22.04 6.75 -3.15
CA ILE A 150 20.80 6.84 -3.95
C ILE A 150 20.60 8.26 -4.48
N GLY A 151 20.97 9.27 -3.67
CA GLY A 151 20.65 10.67 -3.91
C GLY A 151 19.16 11.00 -3.68
N PRO A 152 18.84 12.28 -3.38
CA PRO A 152 17.51 12.68 -2.90
C PRO A 152 16.39 12.50 -3.95
N SER A 153 16.68 12.77 -5.23
CA SER A 153 15.70 12.65 -6.31
C SER A 153 15.29 11.20 -6.56
N ASN A 154 16.27 10.30 -6.67
CA ASN A 154 15.99 8.88 -6.89
C ASN A 154 15.34 8.24 -5.65
N LEU A 155 15.73 8.64 -4.44
CA LEU A 155 15.05 8.20 -3.22
C LEU A 155 13.58 8.61 -3.23
N SER A 156 13.27 9.86 -3.59
CA SER A 156 11.88 10.31 -3.70
C SER A 156 11.09 9.49 -4.73
N ARG A 157 11.72 9.11 -5.85
CA ARG A 157 11.11 8.25 -6.88
C ARG A 157 10.86 6.83 -6.38
N ILE A 158 11.84 6.23 -5.68
CA ILE A 158 11.69 4.91 -5.04
C ILE A 158 10.53 4.96 -4.04
N LEU A 159 10.52 5.92 -3.13
CA LEU A 159 9.49 6.05 -2.11
C LEU A 159 8.09 6.28 -2.71
N THR A 160 7.97 7.03 -3.82
CA THR A 160 6.68 7.16 -4.53
C THR A 160 6.21 5.83 -5.11
N GLN A 161 7.13 5.02 -5.65
CA GLN A 161 6.78 3.68 -6.13
C GLN A 161 6.36 2.77 -4.98
N LEU A 162 7.11 2.77 -3.86
CA LEU A 162 6.79 1.97 -2.68
C LEU A 162 5.46 2.38 -2.05
N GLU A 163 5.12 3.67 -2.06
CA GLU A 163 3.82 4.17 -1.62
C GLU A 163 2.69 3.70 -2.53
N GLY A 164 2.89 3.69 -3.85
CA GLY A 164 1.91 3.17 -4.81
C GLY A 164 1.59 1.68 -4.64
N TRP A 165 2.51 0.92 -4.03
CA TRP A 165 2.33 -0.49 -3.65
C TRP A 165 2.11 -0.69 -2.15
N GLU A 166 1.94 0.41 -1.39
CA GLU A 166 1.60 0.38 0.04
C GLU A 166 2.60 -0.33 0.93
N LEU A 167 3.84 -0.40 0.45
CA LEU A 167 4.99 -0.88 1.20
C LEU A 167 5.48 0.18 2.19
N VAL A 168 5.24 1.45 1.88
CA VAL A 168 5.50 2.57 2.79
C VAL A 168 4.33 3.54 2.79
N VAL A 169 4.18 4.28 3.88
CA VAL A 169 3.24 5.39 3.99
C VAL A 169 4.03 6.67 4.19
N ARG A 170 3.69 7.72 3.44
CA ARG A 170 4.29 9.06 3.60
C ARG A 170 3.28 10.02 4.21
N GLN A 171 3.57 10.49 5.42
CA GLN A 171 2.76 11.48 6.10
C GLN A 171 3.52 12.80 6.20
N ARG A 172 2.87 13.89 5.81
CA ARG A 172 3.41 15.23 6.05
C ARG A 172 3.11 15.61 7.50
N TYR A 173 4.15 15.79 8.29
CA TYR A 173 4.05 16.30 9.65
C TYR A 173 4.84 17.60 9.77
N LYS A 174 4.14 18.71 9.95
CA LYS A 174 4.72 20.07 9.90
C LYS A 174 5.47 20.30 8.58
N LYS A 175 6.79 20.52 8.64
CA LYS A 175 7.67 20.76 7.49
C LYS A 175 8.37 19.48 7.00
N GLU A 176 8.16 18.35 7.66
CA GLU A 176 8.85 17.10 7.39
C GLU A 176 7.92 16.06 6.75
N LYS A 177 8.53 15.15 5.99
CA LYS A 177 7.86 13.96 5.46
C LYS A 177 8.29 12.77 6.30
N ILE A 178 7.38 12.25 7.10
CA ILE A 178 7.56 11.04 7.88
C ILE A 178 7.22 9.85 6.97
N ILE A 179 8.08 8.86 6.99
CA ILE A 179 7.97 7.59 6.28
C ILE A 179 7.83 6.51 7.34
N ALA A 180 6.87 5.62 7.13
CA ALA A 180 6.65 4.43 7.94
C ALA A 180 6.42 3.24 7.00
N LEU A 181 6.52 2.02 7.54
CA LEU A 181 6.03 0.83 6.85
C LEU A 181 4.53 0.96 6.57
N GLY A 182 4.13 0.55 5.38
CA GLY A 182 2.73 0.44 4.99
C GLY A 182 2.14 -0.95 5.27
N PRO A 183 0.83 -1.12 5.06
CA PRO A 183 0.12 -2.35 5.40
C PRO A 183 0.67 -3.59 4.68
N ARG A 184 1.23 -3.42 3.48
CA ARG A 184 1.77 -4.51 2.67
C ARG A 184 3.25 -4.77 2.89
N ALA A 185 3.92 -3.98 3.74
CA ALA A 185 5.35 -4.11 3.97
C ALA A 185 5.76 -5.53 4.41
N GLN A 186 4.92 -6.20 5.20
CA GLN A 186 5.23 -7.51 5.73
C GLN A 186 5.37 -8.57 4.62
N GLU A 187 4.64 -8.46 3.51
CA GLU A 187 4.77 -9.36 2.35
C GLU A 187 6.19 -9.38 1.76
N MET A 188 6.92 -8.27 1.91
CA MET A 188 8.31 -8.11 1.46
C MET A 188 9.35 -8.49 2.50
N LEU A 189 8.96 -8.54 3.77
CA LEU A 189 9.84 -8.76 4.92
C LEU A 189 9.85 -10.22 5.39
N THR A 190 9.04 -11.10 4.78
CA THR A 190 8.80 -12.46 5.27
C THR A 190 9.76 -13.53 4.72
N ASP A 191 10.71 -13.19 3.83
CA ASP A 191 11.63 -14.18 3.24
C ASP A 191 13.13 -13.90 3.48
N TYR A 192 13.51 -13.43 4.67
CA TYR A 192 14.93 -13.37 5.05
C TYR A 192 15.17 -14.19 6.32
N ASP A 193 15.33 -15.50 6.14
CA ASP A 193 16.04 -16.36 7.11
C ASP A 193 17.53 -16.28 6.78
N PRO A 194 18.36 -15.60 7.59
CA PRO A 194 19.79 -15.46 7.33
C PRO A 194 20.53 -16.81 7.31
N LEU A 195 19.92 -17.89 7.79
CA LEU A 195 20.55 -19.20 7.95
C LEU A 195 20.60 -20.03 6.65
N GLU A 196 19.87 -19.66 5.59
CA GLU A 196 19.92 -20.39 4.31
C GLU A 196 20.85 -19.73 3.26
N SER A 197 21.21 -18.45 3.44
CA SER A 197 22.05 -17.69 2.50
C SER A 197 23.53 -18.12 2.52
N GLU A 198 24.06 -18.50 3.69
CA GLU A 198 25.45 -18.93 3.84
C GLU A 198 25.74 -20.33 3.26
N ALA A 199 24.71 -21.13 2.99
CA ALA A 199 24.88 -22.48 2.44
C ALA A 199 25.16 -22.50 0.92
N SER A 200 24.98 -21.38 0.22
CA SER A 200 25.12 -21.29 -1.24
C SER A 200 26.43 -20.66 -1.75
N GLU A 201 27.25 -20.05 -0.88
CA GLU A 201 28.53 -19.45 -1.29
C GLU A 201 29.76 -20.36 -1.07
N GLU A 202 29.64 -21.47 -0.35
CA GLU A 202 30.68 -22.49 -0.29
C GLU A 202 30.41 -23.63 -1.27
N VAL A 203 30.92 -23.52 -2.50
CA VAL A 203 31.62 -24.56 -3.30
C VAL A 203 31.67 -24.08 -4.75
N LYS A 204 32.73 -23.33 -5.08
CA LYS A 204 33.45 -23.45 -6.36
C LYS A 204 34.74 -22.63 -6.35
N VAL A 205 35.73 -23.10 -5.59
CA VAL A 205 37.12 -22.72 -5.82
C VAL A 205 38.02 -23.96 -5.76
N LEU A 206 38.65 -24.21 -6.92
CA LEU A 206 39.86 -24.99 -7.22
C LEU A 206 39.85 -26.53 -7.19
N MET A 207 40.08 -27.12 -8.38
CA MET A 207 41.19 -28.05 -8.59
C MET A 207 41.90 -27.70 -9.91
N ARG A 208 43.22 -27.46 -9.83
CA ARG A 208 44.17 -27.28 -10.95
C ARG A 208 44.95 -28.59 -11.17
N GLY A 209 45.23 -28.91 -12.45
CA GLY A 209 46.28 -29.83 -12.93
C GLY A 209 45.78 -31.25 -13.22
N SER A 210 46.11 -31.94 -14.33
CA SER A 210 47.15 -31.72 -15.35
C SER A 210 46.89 -32.61 -16.59
N ASP A 211 47.40 -32.15 -17.73
CA ASP A 211 47.91 -32.86 -18.92
C ASP A 211 47.02 -33.78 -19.79
N ILE A 212 46.89 -33.42 -21.07
CA ILE A 212 47.27 -34.24 -22.25
C ILE A 212 47.55 -33.28 -23.44
N GLN A 213 48.50 -33.72 -24.27
CA GLN A 213 49.38 -33.02 -25.20
C GLN A 213 48.92 -33.03 -26.69
N THR A 214 49.45 -32.07 -27.48
CA THR A 214 49.81 -32.12 -28.94
C THR A 214 48.67 -32.07 -29.97
N THR A 215 48.58 -31.14 -30.94
CA THR A 215 49.42 -30.84 -32.14
C THR A 215 49.22 -29.39 -32.63
N GLN A 216 50.26 -28.57 -32.84
CA GLN A 216 51.04 -28.34 -34.08
C GLN A 216 50.37 -27.50 -35.22
N LYS A 217 51.05 -26.37 -35.55
CA LYS A 217 51.28 -25.69 -36.87
C LYS A 217 50.78 -24.25 -37.06
N LEU A 218 51.75 -23.31 -36.99
CA LEU A 218 52.22 -22.38 -38.03
C LEU A 218 51.22 -21.56 -38.86
N SER A 219 51.32 -20.22 -38.75
CA SER A 219 51.80 -19.27 -39.80
C SER A 219 51.17 -17.88 -39.55
N GLU A 220 51.92 -16.91 -39.05
CA GLU A 220 52.55 -15.82 -39.82
C GLU A 220 51.60 -14.77 -40.44
N ARG A 221 51.87 -13.51 -40.03
CA ARG A 221 51.93 -12.27 -40.84
C ARG A 221 50.64 -11.51 -41.20
N ALA A 222 50.52 -10.35 -40.55
CA ALA A 222 50.82 -9.02 -41.12
C ALA A 222 49.66 -8.02 -41.37
N ARG A 223 49.94 -6.79 -40.90
CA ARG A 223 49.60 -5.45 -41.44
C ARG A 223 48.25 -4.80 -41.09
N GLU A 224 48.35 -3.81 -40.20
CA GLU A 224 47.62 -2.53 -40.14
C GLU A 224 47.67 -1.73 -41.48
N PRO A 225 47.21 -0.46 -41.57
CA PRO A 225 45.96 0.20 -41.13
C PRO A 225 45.35 1.03 -42.30
N SER A 226 44.15 1.63 -42.14
CA SER A 226 43.73 2.83 -42.93
C SER A 226 42.36 3.37 -42.50
N THR A 227 42.32 4.49 -41.78
CA THR A 227 41.98 5.86 -42.26
C THR A 227 40.52 6.18 -42.60
N LYS A 228 39.95 7.16 -41.86
CA LYS A 228 39.44 8.49 -42.29
C LYS A 228 38.01 8.86 -41.82
N ARG A 229 37.97 10.03 -41.14
CA ARG A 229 37.04 11.20 -41.27
C ARG A 229 35.55 10.91 -40.99
N GLY A 230 34.82 11.70 -40.22
CA GLY A 230 34.90 13.14 -39.93
C GLY A 230 33.50 13.76 -40.15
N VAL A 231 33.28 14.97 -39.62
CA VAL A 231 32.08 15.84 -39.71
C VAL A 231 31.03 15.55 -38.62
N GLU A 232 30.91 16.31 -37.52
CA GLU A 232 30.55 17.73 -37.27
C GLU A 232 29.04 18.10 -37.29
N CYS A 233 28.65 18.74 -36.18
CA CYS A 233 27.70 19.86 -36.01
C CYS A 233 26.27 19.66 -35.47
N ILE A 234 25.99 20.58 -34.54
CA ILE A 234 24.90 20.83 -33.56
C ILE A 234 23.72 21.64 -34.21
N PRO A 235 22.53 21.77 -33.57
CA PRO A 235 21.23 22.15 -34.16
C PRO A 235 21.00 23.69 -34.08
N PRO A 236 19.81 24.35 -34.29
CA PRO A 236 18.52 24.18 -33.56
C PRO A 236 17.24 24.52 -34.38
N VAL A 237 16.02 24.23 -33.86
CA VAL A 237 14.82 25.03 -34.21
C VAL A 237 13.89 25.18 -33.00
N ASN A 238 13.79 26.43 -32.53
CA ASN A 238 12.71 26.99 -31.73
C ASN A 238 11.40 26.98 -32.53
N MET A 239 10.28 26.56 -31.91
CA MET A 239 8.97 27.12 -32.25
C MET A 239 8.16 27.33 -30.97
N SER A 240 7.99 28.60 -30.65
CA SER A 240 6.95 29.19 -29.81
C SER A 240 5.56 28.92 -30.38
N LYS A 241 4.56 28.78 -29.49
CA LYS A 241 3.24 29.41 -29.66
C LYS A 241 2.42 29.40 -28.37
N GLU A 242 2.03 30.61 -27.99
CA GLU A 242 1.00 31.00 -27.05
C GLU A 242 -0.41 30.55 -27.51
N CYS A 243 -1.41 30.85 -26.67
CA CYS A 243 -2.86 30.52 -26.66
C CYS A 243 -3.13 29.47 -25.58
N TRP A 244 -3.84 29.74 -24.49
CA TRP A 244 -5.15 30.39 -24.40
C TRP A 244 -5.32 31.19 -23.10
N ASP A 245 -5.81 32.42 -23.23
CA ASP A 245 -6.47 33.20 -22.19
C ASP A 245 -8.01 33.02 -22.32
N GLU A 246 -8.67 33.22 -21.17
CA GLU A 246 -10.05 33.69 -20.99
C GLU A 246 -11.23 32.80 -21.47
N ASP A 247 -11.95 32.22 -20.51
CA ASP A 247 -13.34 32.61 -20.21
C ASP A 247 -14.04 31.58 -19.29
N ARG A 248 -14.48 32.02 -18.12
CA ARG A 248 -15.86 31.83 -17.60
C ARG A 248 -15.96 32.28 -16.14
N ALA A 249 -16.42 33.52 -15.98
CA ALA A 249 -17.27 33.90 -14.86
C ALA A 249 -18.73 33.76 -15.31
N ALA A 250 -19.53 33.04 -14.52
CA ALA A 250 -20.98 33.15 -14.40
C ALA A 250 -21.35 32.68 -12.99
#